data_AF-A0A1J5QIB9-F1
#
_entry.id   AF-A0A1J5QIB9-F1
#
_cell.length_a   1.000
_cell.length_b   1.000
_cell.length_c   1.000
_cell.angle_alpha   90.00
_cell.angle_beta   90.00
_cell.angle_gamma   90.00
#
_symmetry.space_group_name_H-M   'P 1'
#
loop_
_entity.id
_entity.type
_entity.pdbx_description
1 polymer ?
#
loop_
_entity_poly.entity_id
_entity_poly.type
_entity_poly.pdbx_seq_one_letter_code
_entity_poly.pdbx_strand_id
1 'polypeptide(L)'
;MASYLNAVREQRGDKGNAEPAAQSRGPSEDEVRSANIQRNLEQTGTNGVFQIEQMDAHTATFSFRGWKNEYSYSHREVYQVEVGINGDIRRAVVRKMIEIIRRYYSGDFNWDSDRLGRVVVLSARLQDNDGLEDFMIQEFFGPHGIQQQ
;
A
#
# COMPACT_ATOMS: atom_id res chain seq x y z
N MET A 1 25.34 47.68 -42.53
CA MET A 1 24.04 47.20 -42.00
C MET A 1 24.25 46.86 -40.53
N ALA A 2 23.87 47.78 -39.63
CA ALA A 2 22.79 47.64 -38.65
C ALA A 2 23.10 46.61 -37.53
N SER A 3 23.51 47.05 -36.33
CA SER A 3 22.66 47.18 -35.11
C SER A 3 22.38 45.80 -34.46
N TYR A 4 22.67 45.49 -33.18
CA TYR A 4 22.23 46.19 -31.97
C TYR A 4 23.02 45.76 -30.70
N LEU A 5 23.40 46.77 -29.87
CA LEU A 5 23.22 46.92 -28.40
C LEU A 5 23.73 45.81 -27.43
N ASN A 6 24.66 46.13 -26.51
CA ASN A 6 24.48 46.77 -25.16
C ASN A 6 23.74 45.87 -24.15
N ALA A 7 24.05 45.81 -22.85
CA ALA A 7 25.08 46.38 -21.98
C ALA A 7 24.85 45.83 -20.55
N VAL A 8 25.65 46.32 -19.58
CA VAL A 8 25.74 46.02 -18.13
C VAL A 8 26.72 44.87 -17.87
N ARG A 9 28.03 45.05 -17.66
CA ARG A 9 28.85 46.12 -17.05
C ARG A 9 28.46 46.48 -15.61
N GLU A 10 29.49 46.41 -14.77
CA GLU A 10 29.69 47.10 -13.47
C GLU A 10 29.39 46.24 -12.23
N GLN A 11 30.43 45.58 -11.72
CA GLN A 11 31.38 46.12 -10.72
C GLN A 11 30.78 46.29 -9.32
N ARG A 12 30.95 45.25 -8.49
CA ARG A 12 31.51 45.32 -7.13
C ARG A 12 32.22 43.98 -6.93
N GLY A 13 33.55 43.84 -6.89
CA GLY A 13 34.50 44.65 -6.16
C GLY A 13 34.53 44.17 -4.71
N ASP A 14 35.41 43.21 -4.42
CA ASP A 14 36.30 43.13 -3.23
C ASP A 14 36.45 41.71 -2.62
N LYS A 15 37.60 41.09 -2.97
CA LYS A 15 38.61 40.42 -2.12
C LYS A 15 38.22 39.31 -1.11
N GLY A 16 39.12 38.31 -1.08
CA GLY A 16 39.37 37.41 0.07
C GLY A 16 39.17 35.95 -0.32
N ASN A 17 40.17 35.28 -0.91
CA ASN A 17 41.18 34.48 -0.22
C ASN A 17 40.61 33.49 0.82
N ALA A 18 41.08 32.24 0.70
CA ALA A 18 40.93 31.08 1.58
C ALA A 18 39.73 30.16 1.31
N GLU A 19 40.03 29.04 0.64
CA GLU A 19 39.48 27.76 1.05
C GLU A 19 39.80 27.54 2.54
N PRO A 20 38.81 27.10 3.33
CA PRO A 20 39.11 25.95 4.17
C PRO A 20 37.97 24.92 4.17
N ALA A 21 38.39 23.67 3.98
CA ALA A 21 37.99 22.49 4.74
C ALA A 21 36.53 22.35 5.24
N ALA A 22 35.90 21.27 4.77
CA ALA A 22 35.09 20.34 5.55
C ALA A 22 34.15 20.96 6.60
N GLN A 23 32.90 21.19 6.21
CA GLN A 23 31.80 21.27 7.17
C GLN A 23 30.74 20.24 6.79
N SER A 24 30.68 19.20 7.61
CA SER A 24 29.63 18.20 7.72
C SER A 24 28.25 18.86 7.63
N ARG A 25 27.65 18.87 6.44
CA ARG A 25 26.21 19.09 6.31
C ARG A 25 25.58 17.72 6.50
N GLY A 26 25.01 17.51 7.69
CA GLY A 26 24.00 16.48 7.86
C GLY A 26 22.93 16.61 6.76
N PRO A 27 22.23 15.52 6.42
CA PRO A 27 21.30 15.49 5.30
C PRO A 27 20.37 16.70 5.37
N SER A 28 20.33 17.49 4.29
CA SER A 28 19.50 18.70 4.19
C SER A 28 18.05 18.37 4.53
N GLU A 29 17.30 19.30 5.12
CA GLU A 29 15.87 19.10 5.44
C GLU A 29 15.03 18.66 4.22
N ASP A 30 15.47 19.00 3.00
CA ASP A 30 14.94 18.48 1.73
C ASP A 30 15.22 16.98 1.49
N GLU A 31 16.38 16.48 1.90
CA GLU A 31 16.73 15.05 1.87
C GLU A 31 15.94 14.27 2.93
N VAL A 32 15.74 14.84 4.12
CA VAL A 32 14.89 14.24 5.16
C VAL A 32 13.41 14.27 4.76
N ARG A 33 12.93 15.36 4.14
CA ARG A 33 11.57 15.43 3.58
C ARG A 33 11.37 14.45 2.44
N SER A 34 12.31 14.38 1.50
CA SER A 34 12.21 13.44 0.38
C SER A 34 12.33 11.99 0.84
N ALA A 35 13.16 11.68 1.83
CA ALA A 35 13.22 10.36 2.45
C ALA A 35 11.93 10.00 3.21
N ASN A 36 11.26 10.97 3.86
CA ASN A 36 9.98 10.76 4.53
C ASN A 36 8.82 10.60 3.53
N ILE A 37 8.87 11.32 2.40
CA ILE A 37 7.90 11.20 1.30
C ILE A 37 8.13 9.88 0.55
N GLN A 38 9.38 9.49 0.30
CA GLN A 38 9.73 8.19 -0.27
C GLN A 38 9.31 7.06 0.68
N ARG A 39 9.58 7.13 1.99
CA ARG A 39 9.06 6.15 2.96
C ARG A 39 7.54 6.04 2.99
N ASN A 40 6.83 7.16 2.80
CA ASN A 40 5.36 7.16 2.72
C ASN A 40 4.85 6.62 1.37
N LEU A 41 5.59 6.83 0.28
CA LEU A 41 5.29 6.29 -1.04
C LEU A 41 5.71 4.82 -1.19
N GLU A 42 6.71 4.40 -0.41
CA GLU A 42 7.18 3.04 -0.18
C GLU A 42 6.33 2.29 0.85
N GLN A 43 5.17 2.83 1.25
CA GLN A 43 4.06 2.02 1.77
C GLN A 43 3.56 1.12 0.63
N THR A 44 4.42 0.19 0.25
CA THR A 44 4.29 -0.81 -0.79
C THR A 44 3.44 -1.94 -0.21
N GLY A 45 2.33 -1.58 0.42
CA GLY A 45 1.27 -2.50 0.77
C GLY A 45 0.53 -2.93 -0.50
N THR A 46 -0.05 -4.10 -0.45
CA THR A 46 -0.89 -4.74 -1.43
C THR A 46 -2.18 -3.93 -1.44
N ASN A 47 -2.21 -2.94 -2.33
CA ASN A 47 -3.17 -1.83 -2.32
C ASN A 47 -4.58 -2.22 -2.85
N GLY A 48 -5.11 -3.36 -2.44
CA GLY A 48 -6.44 -3.85 -2.86
C GLY A 48 -7.31 -3.99 -1.63
N VAL A 49 -8.52 -3.45 -1.73
CA VAL A 49 -9.40 -3.29 -0.57
C VAL A 49 -10.52 -4.31 -0.67
N PHE A 50 -10.57 -5.23 0.28
CA PHE A 50 -11.70 -6.13 0.47
C PHE A 50 -12.67 -5.51 1.47
N GLN A 51 -13.95 -5.48 1.11
CA GLN A 51 -15.01 -4.96 1.97
C GLN A 51 -16.17 -5.95 2.01
N ILE A 52 -16.50 -6.44 3.20
CA ILE A 52 -17.68 -7.26 3.41
C ILE A 52 -18.90 -6.34 3.39
N GLU A 53 -19.83 -6.57 2.46
CA GLU A 53 -21.03 -5.74 2.31
C GLU A 53 -22.18 -6.31 3.12
N GLN A 54 -22.38 -7.63 3.05
CA GLN A 54 -23.43 -8.34 3.76
C GLN A 54 -22.92 -9.72 4.18
N MET A 55 -23.35 -10.20 5.34
CA MET A 55 -23.04 -11.55 5.81
C MET A 55 -24.19 -12.09 6.65
N ASP A 56 -24.70 -13.25 6.26
CA ASP A 56 -25.71 -14.04 6.95
C ASP A 56 -25.09 -15.39 7.39
N ALA A 57 -25.91 -16.28 7.96
CA ALA A 57 -25.45 -17.59 8.44
C ALA A 57 -24.90 -18.51 7.34
N HIS A 58 -25.42 -18.39 6.11
CA HIS A 58 -25.08 -19.28 4.99
C HIS A 58 -24.66 -18.55 3.72
N THR A 59 -24.80 -17.22 3.68
CA THR A 59 -24.55 -16.40 2.50
C THR A 59 -23.76 -15.17 2.89
N ALA A 60 -22.87 -14.71 2.03
CA ALA A 60 -22.12 -13.48 2.23
C ALA A 60 -21.81 -12.83 0.90
N THR A 61 -21.79 -11.50 0.89
CA THR A 61 -21.43 -10.69 -0.26
C THR A 61 -20.33 -9.75 0.15
N PHE A 62 -19.25 -9.72 -0.61
CA PHE A 62 -18.16 -8.78 -0.42
C PHE A 62 -17.74 -8.18 -1.76
N SER A 63 -17.17 -6.98 -1.70
CA SER A 63 -16.50 -6.39 -2.86
C SER A 63 -15.00 -6.36 -2.69
N PHE A 64 -14.33 -6.47 -3.84
CA PHE A 64 -12.91 -6.25 -3.98
C PHE A 64 -12.71 -5.06 -4.90
N ARG A 65 -11.97 -4.07 -4.42
CA ARG A 65 -11.47 -2.97 -5.26
C ARG A 65 -10.02 -3.30 -5.58
N GLY A 66 -9.73 -3.41 -6.87
CA GLY A 66 -8.43 -3.82 -7.43
C GLY A 66 -7.23 -3.06 -6.87
N TRP A 67 -6.04 -3.50 -7.27
CA TRP A 67 -4.78 -2.97 -6.77
C TRP A 67 -4.57 -1.51 -7.25
N LYS A 68 -4.48 -0.58 -6.31
CA LYS A 68 -4.44 0.89 -6.53
C LYS A 68 -3.34 1.41 -7.48
N ASN A 69 -2.38 0.58 -7.89
CA ASN A 69 -1.28 0.97 -8.80
C ASN A 69 -1.61 0.81 -10.29
N GLU A 70 -2.69 0.11 -10.65
CA GLU A 70 -3.17 0.11 -12.03
C GLU A 70 -4.13 1.30 -12.23
N TYR A 71 -3.57 2.44 -12.65
CA TYR A 71 -4.28 3.71 -12.93
C TYR A 71 -5.51 3.60 -13.87
N SER A 72 -5.77 2.43 -14.48
CA SER A 72 -6.91 2.20 -15.38
C SER A 72 -7.95 1.17 -14.90
N TYR A 73 -7.74 0.48 -13.77
CA TYR A 73 -8.63 -0.62 -13.33
C TYR A 73 -9.03 -0.54 -11.86
N SER A 74 -9.65 0.58 -11.46
CA SER A 74 -10.42 0.66 -10.21
C SER A 74 -11.79 -0.05 -10.32
N HIS A 75 -11.84 -1.21 -11.01
CA HIS A 75 -13.07 -1.97 -11.13
C HIS A 75 -13.40 -2.61 -9.79
N ARG A 76 -14.54 -2.23 -9.21
CA ARG A 76 -15.11 -2.90 -8.05
C ARG A 76 -15.75 -4.19 -8.53
N GLU A 77 -15.20 -5.30 -8.10
CA GLU A 77 -15.78 -6.62 -8.32
C GLU A 77 -16.58 -7.03 -7.09
N VAL A 78 -17.78 -7.56 -7.29
CA VAL A 78 -18.64 -8.08 -6.21
C VAL A 78 -18.68 -9.59 -6.30
N TYR A 79 -18.47 -10.25 -5.16
CA TYR A 79 -18.43 -11.69 -5.04
C TYR A 79 -19.47 -12.13 -4.01
N GLN A 80 -20.29 -13.10 -4.39
CA GLN A 80 -21.22 -13.78 -3.50
C GLN A 80 -20.66 -15.16 -3.15
N VAL A 81 -20.73 -15.51 -1.86
CA VAL A 81 -20.27 -16.77 -1.30
C VAL A 81 -21.42 -17.40 -0.56
N GLU A 82 -21.62 -18.69 -0.78
CA GLU A 82 -22.68 -19.47 -0.17
C GLU A 82 -22.09 -20.77 0.41
N VAL A 83 -22.61 -21.20 1.56
CA VAL A 83 -22.20 -22.44 2.20
C VAL A 83 -23.41 -23.33 2.47
N GLY A 84 -23.20 -24.64 2.42
CA GLY A 84 -24.22 -25.62 2.76
C GLY A 84 -24.54 -25.68 4.25
N ILE A 85 -25.48 -26.55 4.62
CA ILE A 85 -25.81 -26.87 6.01
C ILE A 85 -24.53 -27.33 6.74
N ASN A 86 -24.22 -26.67 7.87
CA ASN A 86 -23.00 -26.81 8.69
C ASN A 86 -21.70 -26.20 8.11
N GLY A 87 -21.76 -25.44 7.03
CA GLY A 87 -20.59 -24.72 6.52
C GLY A 87 -20.25 -23.48 7.34
N ASP A 88 -18.95 -23.14 7.42
CA ASP A 88 -18.49 -21.89 8.02
C ASP A 88 -18.38 -20.81 6.94
N ILE A 89 -19.35 -19.89 6.91
CA ILE A 89 -19.40 -18.79 5.93
C ILE A 89 -18.18 -17.88 6.03
N ARG A 90 -17.64 -17.62 7.23
CA ARG A 90 -16.47 -16.74 7.41
C ARG A 90 -15.25 -17.35 6.74
N ARG A 91 -15.06 -18.65 6.96
CA ARG A 91 -13.97 -19.41 6.34
C ARG A 91 -14.13 -19.49 4.82
N ALA A 92 -15.34 -19.70 4.32
CA ALA A 92 -15.61 -19.72 2.89
C ALA A 92 -15.32 -18.37 2.21
N VAL A 93 -15.68 -17.26 2.85
CA VAL A 93 -15.37 -15.90 2.39
C VAL A 93 -13.86 -15.69 2.32
N VAL A 94 -13.13 -16.03 3.38
CA VAL A 94 -11.66 -15.89 3.41
C VAL A 94 -11.00 -16.73 2.34
N ARG A 95 -11.42 -17.99 2.13
CA ARG A 95 -10.92 -18.81 1.03
C ARG A 95 -11.12 -18.14 -0.32
N LYS A 96 -12.29 -17.52 -0.53
CA LYS A 96 -12.55 -16.79 -1.77
C LYS A 96 -11.65 -15.58 -1.94
N MET A 97 -11.37 -14.83 -0.88
CA MET A 97 -10.41 -13.72 -0.90
C MET A 97 -9.00 -14.21 -1.24
N ILE A 98 -8.55 -15.33 -0.66
CA ILE A 98 -7.24 -15.94 -0.95
C ILE A 98 -7.15 -16.38 -2.42
N GLU A 99 -8.21 -16.97 -2.98
CA GLU A 99 -8.28 -17.27 -4.42
C GLU A 99 -8.07 -16.01 -5.26
N ILE A 100 -8.70 -14.89 -4.90
CA ILE A 100 -8.54 -13.62 -5.59
C ILE A 100 -7.10 -13.13 -5.50
N ILE A 101 -6.51 -13.10 -4.30
CA ILE A 101 -5.11 -12.71 -4.08
C ILE A 101 -4.16 -13.56 -4.93
N ARG A 102 -4.37 -14.88 -4.97
CA ARG A 102 -3.55 -15.83 -5.72
C ARG A 102 -3.58 -15.63 -7.23
N ARG A 103 -4.63 -15.00 -7.78
CA ARG A 103 -4.66 -14.64 -9.21
C ARG A 103 -3.62 -13.58 -9.56
N TYR A 104 -3.20 -12.75 -8.59
CA TYR A 104 -2.25 -11.66 -8.79
C TYR A 104 -0.88 -11.94 -8.16
N TYR A 105 -0.85 -12.68 -7.05
CA TYR A 105 0.36 -12.99 -6.31
C TYR A 105 0.54 -14.50 -6.18
N SER A 106 1.66 -15.03 -6.65
CA SER A 106 2.02 -16.45 -6.54
C SER A 106 3.01 -16.76 -5.40
N GLY A 107 3.56 -15.72 -4.77
CA GLY A 107 4.58 -15.82 -3.73
C GLY A 107 4.29 -14.89 -2.55
N ASP A 108 5.34 -14.28 -2.02
CA ASP A 108 5.22 -13.34 -0.91
C ASP A 108 4.64 -12.01 -1.40
N PHE A 109 3.79 -11.41 -0.58
CA PHE A 109 3.15 -10.13 -0.84
C PHE A 109 3.03 -9.31 0.45
N ASN A 110 2.97 -8.00 0.31
CA ASN A 110 2.95 -7.06 1.44
C ASN A 110 1.51 -6.73 1.81
N TRP A 111 0.88 -7.36 2.78
CA TRP A 111 -0.47 -6.99 3.18
C TRP A 111 -0.50 -5.77 4.10
N ASP A 112 -1.34 -4.77 3.80
CA ASP A 112 -1.62 -3.69 4.74
C ASP A 112 -2.68 -4.14 5.77
N SER A 113 -2.25 -4.35 7.02
CA SER A 113 -3.12 -4.85 8.07
C SER A 113 -3.69 -3.68 8.88
N ASP A 114 -5.00 -3.46 8.75
CA ASP A 114 -5.74 -2.52 9.60
C ASP A 114 -5.66 -2.94 11.07
N ARG A 115 -5.74 -4.26 11.34
CA ARG A 115 -5.67 -4.80 12.70
C ARG A 115 -4.33 -4.51 13.39
N LEU A 116 -3.22 -4.60 12.65
CA LEU A 116 -1.88 -4.38 13.18
C LEU A 116 -1.38 -2.94 12.97
N GLY A 117 -2.13 -2.12 12.22
CA GLY A 117 -1.75 -0.77 11.83
C GLY A 117 -0.43 -0.70 11.05
N ARG A 118 -0.08 -1.76 10.33
CA ARG A 118 1.19 -1.86 9.58
C ARG A 118 1.13 -2.87 8.45
N VAL A 119 2.05 -2.69 7.50
CA VAL A 119 2.30 -3.67 6.44
C VAL A 119 3.00 -4.91 6.99
N VAL A 120 2.48 -6.09 6.64
CA VAL A 120 3.04 -7.41 6.98
C VAL A 120 3.29 -8.23 5.73
N VAL A 121 4.35 -9.02 5.71
CA VAL A 121 4.63 -9.92 4.57
C VAL A 121 3.86 -11.23 4.79
N LEU A 122 3.01 -11.58 3.83
CA LEU A 122 2.24 -12.82 3.79
C LEU A 122 2.62 -13.63 2.55
N SER A 123 2.35 -14.94 2.57
CA SER A 123 2.64 -15.84 1.45
C SER A 123 1.35 -16.32 0.79
N ALA A 124 1.21 -16.09 -0.51
CA ALA A 124 0.11 -16.61 -1.32
C ALA A 124 0.34 -18.07 -1.78
N ARG A 125 1.47 -18.70 -1.40
CA ARG A 125 1.78 -20.08 -1.79
C ARG A 125 0.75 -21.06 -1.21
N LEU A 126 0.55 -22.19 -1.87
CA LEU A 126 -0.39 -23.23 -1.41
C LEU A 126 0.05 -23.87 -0.09
N GLN A 127 1.36 -24.02 0.12
CA GLN A 127 1.92 -24.61 1.34
C GLN A 127 1.67 -23.76 2.60
N ASP A 128 1.45 -22.44 2.43
CA ASP A 128 1.23 -21.49 3.52
C ASP A 128 -0.26 -21.17 3.73
N ASN A 129 -1.16 -21.95 3.10
CA ASN A 129 -2.59 -21.67 3.05
C ASN A 129 -3.23 -21.56 4.44
N ASP A 130 -2.89 -22.49 5.34
CA ASP A 130 -3.52 -22.53 6.66
C ASP A 130 -3.15 -21.28 7.48
N GLY A 131 -1.87 -20.88 7.45
CA GLY A 131 -1.40 -19.66 8.12
C GLY A 131 -2.00 -18.38 7.51
N LEU A 132 -2.13 -18.33 6.19
CA LEU A 132 -2.77 -17.21 5.51
C LEU A 132 -4.28 -17.14 5.84
N GLU A 133 -4.98 -18.27 5.84
CA GLU A 133 -6.40 -18.35 6.17
C GLU A 133 -6.66 -17.89 7.61
N ASP A 134 -5.92 -18.42 8.58
CA ASP A 134 -6.04 -18.00 9.98
C ASP A 134 -5.76 -16.51 10.17
N PHE A 135 -4.72 -15.98 9.51
CA PHE A 135 -4.41 -14.55 9.56
C PHE A 135 -5.58 -13.71 9.02
N MET A 136 -6.11 -14.07 7.84
CA MET A 136 -7.22 -13.35 7.21
C MET A 136 -8.52 -13.46 8.02
N ILE A 137 -8.82 -14.62 8.63
CA ILE A 137 -9.98 -14.76 9.53
C ILE A 137 -9.86 -13.77 10.69
N GLN A 138 -8.68 -13.67 11.31
CA GLN A 138 -8.48 -12.71 12.40
C GLN A 138 -8.50 -11.26 11.93
N GLU A 139 -8.08 -11.00 10.70
CA GLU A 139 -8.08 -9.66 10.11
C GLU A 139 -9.50 -9.12 9.95
N PHE A 140 -10.39 -9.91 9.35
CA PHE A 140 -11.75 -9.45 9.05
C PHE A 140 -12.76 -9.73 10.17
N PHE A 141 -12.56 -10.79 10.95
CA PHE A 141 -13.53 -11.27 11.95
C PHE A 141 -12.96 -11.37 13.37
N GLY A 142 -11.73 -10.92 13.59
CA GLY A 142 -11.14 -10.85 14.92
C GLY A 142 -11.78 -9.77 15.80
N PRO A 143 -11.44 -9.75 17.10
CA PRO A 143 -12.04 -8.84 18.10
C PRO A 143 -11.84 -7.34 17.81
N HIS A 144 -10.94 -6.99 16.89
CA HIS A 144 -10.70 -5.60 16.44
C HIS A 144 -11.40 -5.25 15.11
N GLY A 145 -12.06 -6.20 14.43
CA GLY A 145 -12.73 -5.99 13.14
C GLY A 145 -14.04 -5.19 13.21
N ILE A 146 -14.38 -4.64 14.37
CA ILE A 146 -15.60 -3.86 14.62
C ILE A 146 -15.24 -2.44 15.09
N GLN A 147 -14.39 -1.74 14.35
CA GLN A 147 -14.22 -0.29 14.47
C GLN A 147 -14.32 0.33 13.08
N GLN A 148 -15.54 0.41 12.56
CA GLN A 148 -15.91 1.44 11.60
C GLN A 148 -16.97 2.29 12.30
N GLN A 149 -16.55 3.47 12.77
CA GLN A 149 -17.41 4.49 13.38
C GLN A 149 -18.41 5.06 12.35
#